data_AF-A0A8S3I7T4-F1
#
_entry.id   AF-A0A8S3I7T4-F1
#
_cell.length_a   1.000
_cell.length_b   1.000
_cell.length_c   1.000
_cell.angle_alpha   90.00
_cell.angle_beta   90.00
_cell.angle_gamma   90.00
#
_symmetry.space_group_name_H-M   'P 1'
#
loop_
_entity.id
_entity.type
_entity.pdbx_description
1 polymer ?
#
loop_
_entity_poly.entity_id
_entity_poly.type
_entity_poly.pdbx_seq_one_letter_code
_entity_poly.pdbx_strand_id
1 'polypeptide(L)' 'MRRSFAESYVRYFSAIVCINLTNESSEGQLDAYVQSGEWDLEAFDVVRKAVVYECCPTVYPFVLFTIRIRRRT' A
#
# COMPACT_ATOMS: atom_id res chain seq x y z
N MET A 1 -19.72 -33.03 -23.37
CA MET A 1 -19.94 -32.14 -22.21
C MET A 1 -18.64 -31.98 -21.42
N ARG A 2 -17.75 -31.07 -21.81
CA ARG A 2 -16.59 -30.67 -21.01
C ARG A 2 -16.64 -29.15 -20.86
N ARG A 3 -17.56 -28.66 -20.03
CA ARG A 3 -17.54 -27.26 -19.58
C ARG A 3 -16.70 -27.20 -18.31
N SER A 4 -15.44 -26.81 -18.51
CA SER A 4 -14.69 -25.88 -17.65
C SER A 4 -14.97 -25.93 -16.14
N PHE A 5 -14.49 -27.00 -15.48
CA PHE A 5 -14.35 -27.09 -14.03
C PHE A 5 -13.40 -25.99 -13.45
N ALA A 6 -12.52 -25.42 -14.29
CA ALA A 6 -11.60 -24.35 -13.93
C ALA A 6 -12.29 -22.97 -13.75
N GLU A 7 -13.39 -22.70 -14.47
CA GLU A 7 -14.10 -21.41 -14.34
C GLU A 7 -14.86 -21.30 -13.01
N SER A 8 -15.27 -22.43 -12.44
CA SER A 8 -16.00 -22.50 -11.17
C SER A 8 -15.11 -22.17 -9.97
N TYR A 9 -13.83 -22.58 -10.01
CA TYR A 9 -12.86 -22.31 -8.95
C TYR A 9 -12.42 -20.84 -8.91
N VAL A 10 -12.20 -20.23 -10.07
CA VAL A 10 -11.79 -18.82 -10.18
C VAL A 10 -12.88 -17.87 -9.65
N ARG A 11 -14.17 -18.21 -9.82
CA ARG A 11 -15.28 -17.43 -9.25
C ARG A 11 -15.45 -17.62 -7.74
N TYR A 12 -15.13 -18.80 -7.20
CA TYR A 12 -15.27 -19.09 -5.76
C TYR A 12 -14.16 -18.44 -4.92
N PHE A 13 -12.96 -18.28 -5.47
CA PHE A 13 -11.85 -17.60 -4.77
C PHE A 13 -12.05 -16.07 -4.64
N SER A 14 -12.99 -15.50 -5.40
CA SER A 14 -13.38 -14.09 -5.33
C SER A 14 -14.11 -13.71 -4.02
N ALA A 15 -14.51 -14.69 -3.20
CA ALA A 15 -15.23 -14.47 -1.95
C ALA A 15 -14.36 -14.71 -0.69
N ILE A 16 -13.06 -14.95 -0.85
CA ILE A 16 -12.10 -14.77 0.25
C ILE A 16 -11.98 -13.27 0.45
N VAL A 17 -12.25 -12.79 1.67
CA VAL A 17 -12.16 -11.36 2.00
C VAL A 17 -10.71 -10.90 1.83
N CYS A 18 -10.40 -10.38 0.65
CA CYS A 18 -9.14 -9.75 0.34
C CYS A 18 -9.21 -8.29 0.79
N ILE A 19 -8.37 -7.90 1.75
CA ILE A 19 -8.28 -6.52 2.19
C ILE A 19 -7.67 -5.70 1.04
N ASN A 20 -8.37 -4.64 0.62
CA ASN A 20 -7.86 -3.69 -0.36
C ASN A 20 -7.47 -2.38 0.32
N LEU A 21 -6.17 -2.18 0.51
CA LEU A 21 -5.61 -0.92 0.98
C LEU A 21 -5.56 0.08 -0.19
N THR A 22 -6.02 1.30 0.03
CA THR A 22 -5.94 2.40 -0.95
C THR A 22 -5.36 3.64 -0.28
N ASN A 23 -4.64 4.45 -1.05
CA ASN A 23 -4.17 5.75 -0.56
C ASN A 23 -5.33 6.75 -0.64
N GLU A 24 -5.50 7.58 0.38
CA GLU A 24 -6.39 8.74 0.31
C GLU A 24 -5.77 9.90 -0.48
N SER A 25 -4.44 10.03 -0.42
CA SER A 25 -3.64 11.07 -1.07
C SER A 25 -2.29 10.52 -1.54
N SER A 26 -1.66 11.16 -2.52
CA SER A 26 -0.27 10.89 -2.93
C SER A 26 0.77 11.48 -1.98
N GLU A 27 0.36 12.38 -1.10
CA GLU A 27 1.19 13.07 -0.11
C GLU A 27 0.58 12.90 1.28
N GLY A 28 1.44 12.84 2.31
CA GLY A 28 0.97 12.74 3.68
C GLY A 28 0.51 14.09 4.20
N GLN A 29 -0.63 14.11 4.91
CA GLN A 29 -1.25 15.33 5.42
C GLN A 29 -0.43 15.93 6.57
N LEU A 30 -0.21 17.24 6.53
CA LEU A 30 0.64 17.96 7.50
C LEU A 30 -0.11 19.03 8.31
N ASP A 31 -1.44 19.06 8.26
CA ASP A 31 -2.26 20.10 8.90
C ASP A 31 -2.04 20.22 10.41
N ALA A 32 -1.73 19.10 11.08
CA ALA A 32 -1.44 19.03 12.51
C ALA A 32 0.06 18.81 12.81
N TYR A 33 0.95 19.00 11.83
CA TYR A 33 2.38 18.80 12.02
C TYR A 33 3.00 19.95 12.83
N VAL A 34 3.63 19.62 13.96
CA VAL A 34 4.47 20.55 14.72
C VAL A 34 5.89 20.50 14.19
N GLN A 35 6.39 21.64 13.74
CA GLN A 35 7.72 21.74 13.15
C GLN A 35 8.83 21.34 14.14
N SER A 36 9.75 20.48 13.70
CA SER A 36 10.90 20.07 14.51
C SER A 36 11.92 21.20 14.66
N GLY A 37 12.54 21.32 15.84
CA GLY A 37 13.66 22.24 16.07
C GLY A 37 14.98 21.77 15.45
N GLU A 38 15.10 20.49 15.10
CA GLU A 38 16.34 19.88 14.63
C GLU A 38 16.32 19.47 13.15
N TRP A 39 15.13 19.32 12.56
CA TRP A 39 14.96 18.77 11.22
C TRP A 39 14.00 19.61 10.38
N ASP A 40 14.38 19.84 9.13
CA ASP A 40 13.51 20.36 8.08
C ASP A 40 12.83 19.18 7.38
N LEU A 41 11.50 19.22 7.30
CA LEU A 41 10.71 18.29 6.52
C LEU A 41 10.70 18.75 5.05
N GLU A 42 11.32 17.99 4.17
CA GLU A 42 11.48 18.34 2.75
C GLU A 42 10.40 17.70 1.87
N ALA A 43 10.00 16.46 2.16
CA ALA A 43 8.93 15.78 1.45
C ALA A 43 8.27 14.69 2.30
N PHE A 44 7.00 14.40 2.01
CA PHE A 44 6.24 13.32 2.63
C PHE A 44 5.39 12.59 1.58
N ASP A 45 6.02 11.65 0.87
CA ASP A 45 5.40 10.93 -0.26
C ASP A 45 4.67 9.65 0.21
N VAL A 46 3.54 9.33 -0.42
CA VAL A 46 2.71 8.14 -0.08
C VAL A 46 2.44 7.30 -1.32
N VAL A 47 2.86 6.03 -1.29
CA VAL A 47 2.73 5.12 -2.44
C VAL A 47 2.16 3.77 -2.03
N ARG A 48 1.05 3.35 -2.65
CA ARG A 48 0.52 1.99 -2.51
C ARG A 48 1.42 1.02 -3.27
N LYS A 49 1.86 -0.04 -2.60
CA LYS A 49 2.58 -1.16 -3.18
C LYS A 49 1.81 -2.45 -2.95
N ALA A 50 2.12 -3.44 -3.78
CA ALA A 50 1.56 -4.78 -3.67
C ALA A 50 2.65 -5.76 -4.11
N VAL A 51 2.91 -6.76 -3.28
CA VAL A 51 3.96 -7.76 -3.53
C VAL A 51 3.36 -9.15 -3.46
N VAL A 52 3.81 -10.03 -4.34
CA VAL A 52 3.57 -11.47 -4.27
C VAL A 52 4.87 -12.11 -3.78
N TYR A 53 4.80 -12.83 -2.67
CA TYR A 53 5.95 -13.53 -2.12
C TYR A 53 6.05 -14.93 -2.72
N GLU A 54 7.25 -15.51 -2.72
CA GLU A 54 7.49 -16.85 -3.27
C GLU A 54 6.70 -17.95 -2.56
N CYS A 55 6.33 -17.74 -1.28
CA CYS A 55 5.60 -18.73 -0.50
C CYS A 55 4.17 -18.98 -1.00
N CYS A 56 3.50 -17.97 -1.57
CA CYS A 56 2.07 -18.01 -1.88
C CYS A 56 1.73 -17.09 -3.07
N PRO A 57 0.83 -17.50 -3.99
CA PRO A 57 0.37 -16.65 -5.09
C PRO A 57 -0.56 -15.50 -4.66
N THR A 58 -0.62 -15.22 -3.35
CA THR A 58 -1.45 -14.18 -2.76
C THR A 58 -0.77 -12.82 -2.90
N VAL A 59 -1.55 -11.78 -3.20
CA VAL A 59 -1.07 -10.40 -3.26
C VAL A 59 -1.15 -9.78 -1.87
N TYR A 60 -0.04 -9.25 -1.37
CA TYR A 60 0.05 -8.56 -0.08
C TYR A 60 0.18 -7.05 -0.32
N PRO A 61 -0.92 -6.28 -0.20
CA PRO A 61 -0.87 -4.83 -0.36
C PRO A 61 -0.31 -4.15 0.90
N PHE A 62 0.37 -3.02 0.72
CA PHE A 62 0.81 -2.13 1.79
C PHE A 62 0.96 -0.70 1.27
N VAL A 63 1.03 0.27 2.18
CA VAL A 63 1.28 1.68 1.85
C VAL A 63 2.66 2.06 2.36
N LEU A 64 3.50 2.59 1.48
CA LEU A 64 4.85 3.05 1.79
C LEU A 64 4.83 4.58 1.95
N PHE A 65 5.17 5.02 3.16
CA PHE A 65 5.35 6.43 3.51
C PHE A 65 6.84 6.77 3.46
N THR A 66 7.22 7.71 2.60
CA THR A 66 8.62 8.14 2.46
C THR A 66 8.76 9.56 2.98
N ILE A 67 9.44 9.71 4.11
CA ILE A 67 9.71 11.00 4.73
C ILE A 67 11.15 11.40 4.38
N ARG A 68 11.31 12.53 3.68
CA ARG A 68 12.62 13.13 3.41
C ARG A 68 12.82 14.28 4.39
N ILE A 69 13.85 14.17 5.22
CA ILE A 69 14.21 15.17 6.22
C ILE A 69 15.69 15.52 6.11
N ARG A 70 16.00 16.78 6.42
CA ARG A 70 17.36 17.30 6.48
C ARG A 70 17.64 17.91 7.84
N ARG A 71 18.82 17.67 8.40
CA ARG A 71 19.22 18.24 9.68
C ARG A 71 19.40 19.76 9.56
N ARG A 72 18.88 20.50 10.53
CA ARG A 72 19.12 21.95 10.69
C ARG A 72 20.56 22.18 11.16
N THR A 73 21.20 23.18 10.59
CA THR A 73 22.56 23.63 10.94
C THR A 73 22.50 24.97 11.65
#